data_AF-A0A6N6NKA9-F1
#
_entry.id   AF-A0A6N6NKA9-F1
#
_cell.length_a   1.000
_cell.length_b   1.000
_cell.length_c   1.000
_cell.angle_alpha   90.00
_cell.angle_beta   90.00
_cell.angle_gamma   90.00
#
_symmetry.space_group_name_H-M   'P 1'
#
loop_
_entity.id
_entity.type
_entity.pdbx_description
1 polymer ?
#
loop_
_entity_poly.entity_id
_entity_poly.type
_entity_poly.pdbx_seq_one_letter_code
_entity_poly.pdbx_strand_id
1 'polypeptide(L)'
;MGALTLNHVNAMPAATWHQLHMNETTVNVPEGLEAARSVVVEADEAILGPQDAFDAAVAAAQAELDAANAKTAPDARAILQAVRPDVDPHDLDIPALSVFEKRAVEEEMAQSIAGTFECALGDEAAAYLEEVGGAREGRTVLATKAGATEHATIRVNGIDGKANVACVDIVAAENSTITLNVAFDSSDAGAGVIGLYARVFAGKNARVNVATIHTLGQSWLALDGEGYIACEDARIQVDHRVLGAGQSYTGLACDLRGDRSDATIRTRYLGHGDERRDFNYIVRHRGKKTTCNLDANGVLADRSRKVLRGTIDLVHGCKGAEGTERETVLLADEKVVNKTIPTILCDEDDVAGNHGATIGHVRPEQMNYLMTRGISQEAAERLFANATLEEAAINAPDAQVRASVARLAAELNVPFELVGTDEEAM
;
A
#
# COMPACT_ATOMS: atom_id res chain seq x y z
N MET A 1 2.19 -4.35 26.17
CA MET A 1 3.59 -4.13 25.73
C MET A 1 4.15 -2.87 26.37
N GLY A 2 5.47 -2.71 26.52
CA GLY A 2 6.07 -1.46 27.00
C GLY A 2 6.05 -0.36 25.93
N ALA A 3 6.68 0.79 26.21
CA ALA A 3 6.89 1.84 25.20
C ALA A 3 7.65 1.26 24.00
N LEU A 4 7.06 1.35 22.80
CA LEU A 4 7.65 0.87 21.57
C LEU A 4 7.68 2.00 20.54
N THR A 5 8.86 2.20 19.96
CA THR A 5 9.09 3.15 18.88
C THR A 5 9.53 2.37 17.66
N LEU A 6 8.76 2.46 16.57
CA LEU A 6 9.07 1.88 15.28
C LEU A 6 9.83 2.91 14.45
N ASN A 7 11.04 2.58 14.04
CA ASN A 7 11.90 3.40 13.20
C ASN A 7 11.78 2.98 11.74
N HIS A 8 12.19 3.88 10.84
CA HIS A 8 12.24 3.61 9.40
C HIS A 8 10.87 3.18 8.81
N VAL A 9 9.76 3.60 9.42
CA VAL A 9 8.42 3.32 8.89
C VAL A 9 8.26 4.07 7.57
N ASN A 10 7.69 3.40 6.57
CA ASN A 10 7.50 3.95 5.23
C ASN A 10 8.80 4.50 4.62
N ALA A 11 9.92 3.83 4.88
CA ALA A 11 11.21 4.22 4.36
C ALA A 11 11.29 4.04 2.83
N MET A 12 11.83 5.05 2.14
CA MET A 12 12.11 4.97 0.71
C MET A 12 13.31 4.04 0.42
N PRO A 13 13.32 3.33 -0.72
CA PRO A 13 14.45 2.48 -1.10
C PRO A 13 15.78 3.22 -1.23
N ALA A 14 15.72 4.48 -1.70
CA ALA A 14 16.86 5.36 -1.88
C ALA A 14 16.70 6.63 -1.04
N ALA A 15 17.77 7.04 -0.36
CA ALA A 15 17.77 8.16 0.58
C ALA A 15 17.87 9.54 -0.13
N THR A 16 17.04 9.77 -1.15
CA THR A 16 17.09 10.94 -2.04
C THR A 16 16.71 12.26 -1.37
N TRP A 17 15.92 12.24 -0.28
CA TRP A 17 15.37 13.44 0.38
C TRP A 17 15.68 13.54 1.88
N HIS A 18 16.82 12.98 2.32
CA HIS A 18 17.14 12.87 3.75
C HIS A 18 17.19 14.22 4.47
N GLN A 19 17.68 15.28 3.80
CA GLN A 19 17.75 16.64 4.36
C GLN A 19 16.37 17.29 4.56
N LEU A 20 15.33 16.80 3.88
CA LEU A 20 13.96 17.27 4.04
C LEU A 20 13.19 16.49 5.11
N HIS A 21 13.83 15.51 5.75
CA HIS A 21 13.21 14.61 6.74
C HIS A 21 11.93 13.97 6.20
N MET A 22 11.97 13.51 4.94
CA MET A 22 10.83 12.90 4.25
C MET A 22 11.04 11.44 3.89
N ASN A 23 12.26 10.90 4.00
CA ASN A 23 12.56 9.54 3.53
C ASN A 23 11.83 8.45 4.31
N GLU A 24 11.46 8.73 5.56
CA GLU A 24 10.92 7.76 6.50
C GLU A 24 10.22 8.50 7.63
N THR A 25 9.62 7.75 8.55
CA THR A 25 9.07 8.30 9.78
C THR A 25 9.30 7.36 10.96
N THR A 26 9.33 7.96 12.14
CA THR A 26 9.25 7.23 13.41
C THR A 26 7.80 7.21 13.88
N VAL A 27 7.35 6.08 14.43
CA VAL A 27 6.00 5.88 14.96
C VAL A 27 6.09 5.39 16.40
N ASN A 28 5.37 6.04 17.31
CA ASN A 28 5.27 5.61 18.70
C ASN A 28 4.00 4.79 18.88
N VAL A 29 4.16 3.51 19.24
CA VAL A 29 3.05 2.61 19.53
C VAL A 29 2.58 2.86 20.98
N PRO A 30 1.25 2.97 21.23
CA PRO A 30 0.74 3.16 22.58
C PRO A 30 1.17 2.06 23.55
N GLU A 31 1.48 2.45 24.78
CA GLU A 31 1.88 1.54 25.85
C GLU A 31 0.72 0.68 26.35
N GLY A 32 1.04 -0.46 26.97
CA GLY A 32 0.06 -1.27 27.69
C GLY A 32 -0.88 -2.09 26.80
N LEU A 33 -0.77 -1.99 25.47
CA LEU A 33 -1.61 -2.76 24.56
C LEU A 33 -1.32 -4.26 24.65
N GLU A 34 -2.39 -5.05 24.71
CA GLU A 34 -2.36 -6.50 24.51
C GLU A 34 -2.90 -6.83 23.12
N ALA A 35 -2.36 -7.88 22.50
CA ALA A 35 -2.88 -8.37 21.22
C ALA A 35 -4.24 -9.04 21.44
N ALA A 36 -5.28 -8.57 20.75
CA ALA A 36 -6.63 -9.13 20.83
C ALA A 36 -7.05 -9.88 19.56
N ARG A 37 -6.38 -9.64 18.43
CA ARG A 37 -6.61 -10.35 17.14
C ARG A 37 -8.08 -10.47 16.77
N SER A 38 -8.84 -9.40 16.97
CA SER A 38 -10.26 -9.37 16.62
C SER A 38 -10.42 -9.26 15.11
N VAL A 39 -10.32 -10.40 14.44
CA VAL A 39 -10.35 -10.53 12.98
C VAL A 39 -11.48 -11.48 12.60
N VAL A 40 -12.36 -11.03 11.72
CA VAL A 40 -13.42 -11.84 11.11
C VAL A 40 -13.02 -12.11 9.66
N VAL A 41 -13.02 -13.38 9.27
CA VAL A 41 -12.73 -13.82 7.91
C VAL A 41 -13.99 -14.45 7.33
N GLU A 42 -14.51 -13.86 6.27
CA GLU A 42 -15.63 -14.36 5.48
C GLU A 42 -15.06 -14.87 4.15
N ALA A 43 -14.91 -16.18 4.01
CA ALA A 43 -14.33 -16.84 2.84
C ALA A 43 -14.95 -18.24 2.67
N ASP A 44 -14.93 -18.79 1.47
CA ASP A 44 -15.25 -20.20 1.25
C ASP A 44 -14.18 -21.08 1.95
N GLU A 45 -14.59 -22.10 2.70
CA GLU A 45 -13.65 -23.03 3.34
C GLU A 45 -12.73 -23.73 2.32
N ALA A 46 -13.19 -23.87 1.07
CA ALA A 46 -12.43 -24.48 -0.02
C ALA A 46 -11.20 -23.66 -0.45
N ILE A 47 -11.12 -22.38 -0.10
CA ILE A 47 -9.99 -21.50 -0.42
C ILE A 47 -8.99 -21.35 0.74
N LEU A 48 -9.26 -21.98 1.90
CA LEU A 48 -8.30 -21.98 3.00
C LEU A 48 -7.11 -22.89 2.66
N GLY A 49 -5.93 -22.29 2.60
CA GLY A 49 -4.68 -22.94 2.20
C GLY A 49 -3.82 -23.41 3.38
N PRO A 50 -2.77 -24.21 3.11
CA PRO A 50 -1.79 -24.58 4.13
C PRO A 50 -0.90 -23.38 4.51
N GLN A 51 -0.38 -23.38 5.75
CA GLN A 51 0.42 -22.29 6.34
C GLN A 51 1.77 -22.00 5.64
N ASP A 52 2.17 -22.81 4.68
CA ASP A 52 3.37 -22.66 3.87
C ASP A 52 3.07 -22.35 2.40
N ALA A 53 1.80 -22.16 2.01
CA ALA A 53 1.41 -21.99 0.62
C ALA A 53 2.15 -20.84 -0.08
N PHE A 54 2.28 -19.68 0.60
CA PHE A 54 2.99 -18.53 0.06
C PHE A 54 4.47 -18.83 -0.14
N ASP A 55 5.15 -19.34 0.90
CA ASP A 55 6.58 -19.66 0.84
C ASP A 55 6.87 -20.72 -0.23
N ALA A 56 5.98 -21.72 -0.38
CA ALA A 56 6.06 -22.75 -1.40
C ALA A 56 5.86 -22.19 -2.83
N ALA A 57 4.91 -21.26 -3.01
CA ALA A 57 4.67 -20.60 -4.29
C ALA A 57 5.87 -19.73 -4.71
N VAL A 58 6.44 -18.98 -3.75
CA VAL A 58 7.67 -18.19 -3.96
C VAL A 58 8.85 -19.08 -4.32
N ALA A 59 9.05 -20.20 -3.60
CA ALA A 59 10.11 -21.15 -3.90
C ALA A 59 9.96 -21.80 -5.29
N ALA A 60 8.72 -22.12 -5.69
CA ALA A 60 8.43 -22.64 -7.02
C ALA A 60 8.76 -21.60 -8.11
N ALA A 61 8.36 -20.34 -7.92
CA ALA A 61 8.70 -19.25 -8.82
C ALA A 61 10.21 -18.99 -8.91
N GLN A 62 10.94 -19.11 -7.79
CA GLN A 62 12.39 -18.97 -7.78
C GLN A 62 13.04 -20.06 -8.63
N ALA A 63 12.61 -21.31 -8.49
CA ALA A 63 13.14 -22.43 -9.28
C ALA A 63 12.90 -22.24 -10.79
N GLU A 64 11.74 -21.68 -11.17
CA GLU A 64 11.46 -21.33 -12.58
C GLU A 64 12.38 -20.21 -13.08
N LEU A 65 12.60 -19.17 -12.26
CA LEU A 65 13.50 -18.06 -12.58
C LEU A 65 14.95 -18.55 -12.76
N ASP A 66 15.46 -19.36 -11.84
CA ASP A 66 16.81 -19.93 -11.90
C ASP A 66 16.98 -20.78 -13.18
N ALA A 67 15.98 -21.57 -13.54
CA ALA A 67 15.98 -22.39 -14.74
C ALA A 67 15.93 -21.55 -16.04
N ALA A 68 15.30 -20.37 -16.01
CA ALA A 68 15.32 -19.43 -17.12
C ALA A 68 16.69 -18.74 -17.24
N ASN A 69 17.26 -18.28 -16.11
CA ASN A 69 18.54 -17.59 -16.06
C ASN A 69 19.72 -18.47 -16.51
N ALA A 70 19.68 -19.77 -16.21
CA ALA A 70 20.67 -20.73 -16.68
C ALA A 70 20.79 -20.83 -18.22
N LYS A 71 19.80 -20.32 -18.96
CA LYS A 71 19.78 -20.30 -20.44
C LYS A 71 20.26 -18.97 -21.02
N THR A 72 20.43 -17.95 -20.19
CA THR A 72 20.82 -16.60 -20.58
C THR A 72 22.34 -16.48 -20.61
N ALA A 73 22.87 -15.63 -21.49
CA ALA A 73 24.30 -15.33 -21.50
C ALA A 73 24.72 -14.65 -20.18
N PRO A 74 25.94 -14.89 -19.67
CA PRO A 74 26.43 -14.21 -18.48
C PRO A 74 26.47 -12.69 -18.71
N ASP A 75 25.99 -11.93 -17.74
CA ASP A 75 26.11 -10.48 -17.75
C ASP A 75 27.56 -10.07 -17.44
N ALA A 76 28.12 -9.24 -18.32
CA ALA A 76 29.52 -8.81 -18.29
C ALA A 76 29.67 -7.31 -17.99
N ARG A 77 28.61 -6.59 -17.61
CA ARG A 77 28.67 -5.16 -17.27
C ARG A 77 29.68 -4.90 -16.14
N ALA A 78 30.41 -3.80 -16.25
CA ALA A 78 31.43 -3.40 -15.27
C ALA A 78 30.83 -3.16 -13.86
N ILE A 79 29.57 -2.72 -13.79
CA ILE A 79 28.88 -2.49 -12.52
C ILE A 79 28.75 -3.76 -11.66
N LEU A 80 28.57 -4.93 -12.29
CA LEU A 80 28.53 -6.21 -11.60
C LEU A 80 29.91 -6.65 -11.09
N GLN A 81 30.97 -6.15 -11.70
CA GLN A 81 32.33 -6.39 -11.23
C GLN A 81 32.59 -5.56 -9.97
N ALA A 82 32.09 -4.32 -9.91
CA ALA A 82 32.32 -3.38 -8.82
C ALA A 82 31.88 -3.86 -7.43
N VAL A 83 30.97 -4.83 -7.34
CA VAL A 83 30.50 -5.40 -6.06
C VAL A 83 31.25 -6.65 -5.62
N ARG A 84 32.15 -7.20 -6.46
CA ARG A 84 32.90 -8.41 -6.13
C ARG A 84 33.94 -8.15 -5.03
N PRO A 85 34.25 -9.16 -4.19
CA PRO A 85 35.21 -9.00 -3.09
C PRO A 85 36.67 -8.79 -3.56
N ASP A 86 36.99 -9.11 -4.81
CA ASP A 86 38.34 -9.12 -5.40
C ASP A 86 38.60 -7.98 -6.41
N VAL A 87 37.77 -6.93 -6.38
CA VAL A 87 37.93 -5.75 -7.25
C VAL A 87 39.29 -5.07 -7.01
N ASP A 88 40.04 -4.83 -8.09
CA ASP A 88 41.24 -3.99 -8.04
C ASP A 88 40.81 -2.52 -7.90
N PRO A 89 41.11 -1.82 -6.80
CA PRO A 89 40.73 -0.42 -6.61
C PRO A 89 41.47 0.54 -7.57
N HIS A 90 42.43 0.07 -8.35
CA HIS A 90 43.13 0.86 -9.37
C HIS A 90 42.58 0.68 -10.79
N ASP A 91 41.63 -0.24 -10.98
CA ASP A 91 40.99 -0.44 -12.28
C ASP A 91 39.98 0.69 -12.55
N LEU A 92 40.34 1.60 -13.44
CA LEU A 92 39.53 2.77 -13.79
C LEU A 92 38.31 2.42 -14.65
N ASP A 93 38.22 1.20 -15.17
CA ASP A 93 37.06 0.72 -15.94
C ASP A 93 35.95 0.20 -15.01
N ILE A 94 36.21 0.03 -13.71
CA ILE A 94 35.23 -0.38 -12.71
C ILE A 94 34.63 0.87 -12.03
N PRO A 95 33.30 1.07 -12.08
CA PRO A 95 32.67 2.23 -11.47
C PRO A 95 32.74 2.17 -9.94
N ALA A 96 32.98 3.32 -9.31
CA ALA A 96 32.81 3.46 -7.87
C ALA A 96 31.31 3.60 -7.54
N LEU A 97 30.79 2.69 -6.71
CA LEU A 97 29.39 2.68 -6.32
C LEU A 97 29.20 3.25 -4.92
N SER A 98 28.14 4.03 -4.73
CA SER A 98 27.62 4.32 -3.40
C SER A 98 27.13 3.05 -2.70
N VAL A 99 26.91 3.12 -1.39
CA VAL A 99 26.39 1.98 -0.62
C VAL A 99 25.02 1.51 -1.14
N PHE A 100 24.18 2.44 -1.62
CA PHE A 100 22.86 2.12 -2.18
C PHE A 100 22.96 1.44 -3.54
N GLU A 101 23.80 1.96 -4.44
CA GLU A 101 24.04 1.35 -5.76
C GLU A 101 24.67 -0.03 -5.60
N LYS A 102 25.63 -0.19 -4.68
CA LYS A 102 26.23 -1.50 -4.37
C LYS A 102 25.17 -2.50 -3.91
N ARG A 103 24.29 -2.12 -2.98
CA ARG A 103 23.20 -2.99 -2.51
C ARG A 103 22.24 -3.36 -3.64
N ALA A 104 21.84 -2.39 -4.47
CA ALA A 104 20.94 -2.64 -5.60
C ALA A 104 21.55 -3.64 -6.59
N VAL A 105 22.85 -3.52 -6.88
CA VAL A 105 23.57 -4.44 -7.76
C VAL A 105 23.71 -5.84 -7.11
N GLU A 106 23.99 -5.93 -5.82
CA GLU A 106 24.03 -7.21 -5.10
C GLU A 106 22.67 -7.92 -5.11
N GLU A 107 21.57 -7.18 -4.93
CA GLU A 107 20.20 -7.69 -5.05
C GLU A 107 19.88 -8.13 -6.48
N GLU A 108 20.28 -7.35 -7.48
CA GLU A 108 20.15 -7.69 -8.90
C GLU A 108 20.88 -8.99 -9.21
N MET A 109 22.10 -9.18 -8.71
CA MET A 109 22.88 -10.40 -8.91
C MET A 109 22.28 -11.60 -8.18
N ALA A 110 21.72 -11.39 -6.97
CA ALA A 110 21.13 -12.46 -6.19
C ALA A 110 19.82 -12.98 -6.80
N GLN A 111 19.05 -12.11 -7.48
CA GLN A 111 17.74 -12.39 -8.09
C GLN A 111 16.75 -13.13 -7.16
N SER A 112 16.94 -13.04 -5.85
CA SER A 112 16.13 -13.74 -4.85
C SER A 112 14.73 -13.13 -4.78
N ILE A 113 13.68 -13.91 -5.05
CA ILE A 113 12.29 -13.47 -4.92
C ILE A 113 11.95 -13.29 -3.44
N ALA A 114 12.29 -14.26 -2.60
CA ALA A 114 12.05 -14.17 -1.16
C ALA A 114 12.91 -13.08 -0.50
N GLY A 115 14.16 -12.92 -0.96
CA GLY A 115 15.12 -11.98 -0.36
C GLY A 115 14.82 -10.51 -0.64
N THR A 116 14.03 -10.20 -1.67
CA THR A 116 13.59 -8.83 -1.97
C THR A 116 12.11 -8.61 -1.70
N PHE A 117 11.42 -9.58 -1.08
CA PHE A 117 10.03 -9.40 -0.70
C PHE A 117 9.95 -8.40 0.46
N GLU A 118 9.06 -7.42 0.32
CA GLU A 118 8.77 -6.44 1.37
C GLU A 118 7.32 -5.95 1.25
N CYS A 119 6.89 -5.12 2.19
CA CYS A 119 5.57 -4.48 2.19
C CYS A 119 5.64 -2.94 2.20
N ALA A 120 6.82 -2.36 1.95
CA ALA A 120 7.11 -0.92 2.00
C ALA A 120 6.77 -0.18 3.32
N LEU A 121 6.30 -0.88 4.36
CA LEU A 121 5.99 -0.28 5.66
C LEU A 121 7.25 -0.13 6.55
N GLY A 122 8.34 -0.85 6.22
CA GLY A 122 9.58 -0.90 6.99
C GLY A 122 9.64 -2.11 7.94
N ASP A 123 10.85 -2.65 8.13
CA ASP A 123 11.07 -3.93 8.81
C ASP A 123 10.57 -3.97 10.25
N GLU A 124 10.77 -2.90 11.02
CA GLU A 124 10.30 -2.84 12.42
C GLU A 124 8.77 -2.86 12.51
N ALA A 125 8.08 -2.14 11.62
CA ALA A 125 6.62 -2.12 11.59
C ALA A 125 6.04 -3.43 11.07
N ALA A 126 6.65 -4.03 10.05
CA ALA A 126 6.28 -5.37 9.57
C ALA A 126 6.44 -6.41 10.68
N ALA A 127 7.58 -6.44 11.36
CA ALA A 127 7.84 -7.37 12.48
C ALA A 127 6.84 -7.19 13.62
N TYR A 128 6.51 -5.94 13.96
CA TYR A 128 5.47 -5.64 14.96
C TYR A 128 4.09 -6.18 14.56
N LEU A 129 3.67 -5.96 13.30
CA LEU A 129 2.40 -6.49 12.81
C LEU A 129 2.38 -8.02 12.84
N GLU A 130 3.46 -8.66 12.40
CA GLU A 130 3.59 -10.11 12.46
C GLU A 130 3.48 -10.63 13.90
N GLU A 131 4.19 -10.03 14.86
CA GLU A 131 4.14 -10.45 16.26
C GLU A 131 2.71 -10.35 16.83
N VAL A 132 2.06 -9.19 16.64
CA VAL A 132 0.69 -8.94 17.13
C VAL A 132 -0.31 -9.88 16.45
N GLY A 133 -0.19 -10.08 15.15
CA GLY A 133 -1.04 -10.96 14.34
C GLY A 133 -0.88 -12.45 14.65
N GLY A 134 0.16 -12.83 15.40
CA GLY A 134 0.39 -14.22 15.82
C GLY A 134 1.39 -14.99 14.99
N ALA A 135 2.29 -14.27 14.34
CA ALA A 135 3.36 -14.78 13.50
C ALA A 135 2.79 -15.78 12.48
N ARG A 136 3.51 -16.86 12.21
CA ARG A 136 3.09 -17.87 11.23
C ARG A 136 1.78 -18.56 11.59
N GLU A 137 1.55 -18.91 12.85
CA GLU A 137 0.37 -19.68 13.27
C GLU A 137 -0.92 -18.85 13.24
N GLY A 138 -0.81 -17.52 13.38
CA GLY A 138 -1.94 -16.59 13.31
C GLY A 138 -2.33 -16.14 11.90
N ARG A 139 -1.59 -16.57 10.87
CA ARG A 139 -1.85 -16.17 9.48
C ARG A 139 -3.10 -16.84 8.93
N THR A 140 -3.96 -16.04 8.32
CA THR A 140 -5.02 -16.54 7.44
C THR A 140 -4.42 -16.77 6.06
N VAL A 141 -4.51 -17.99 5.54
CA VAL A 141 -4.00 -18.30 4.20
C VAL A 141 -5.15 -18.57 3.24
N LEU A 142 -5.23 -17.75 2.19
CA LEU A 142 -6.19 -17.87 1.10
C LEU A 142 -5.45 -18.36 -0.16
N ALA A 143 -5.73 -19.57 -0.60
CA ALA A 143 -5.09 -20.19 -1.77
C ALA A 143 -6.16 -20.64 -2.77
N THR A 144 -6.16 -20.04 -3.95
CA THR A 144 -7.09 -20.42 -5.02
C THR A 144 -6.63 -21.69 -5.73
N LYS A 145 -7.57 -22.39 -6.36
CA LYS A 145 -7.24 -23.43 -7.35
C LYS A 145 -7.01 -22.77 -8.71
N ALA A 146 -6.23 -23.43 -9.57
CA ALA A 146 -5.99 -22.94 -10.92
C ALA A 146 -7.32 -22.76 -11.68
N GLY A 147 -7.50 -21.61 -12.33
CA GLY A 147 -8.73 -21.26 -13.05
C GLY A 147 -9.95 -20.88 -12.19
N ALA A 148 -9.85 -20.92 -10.85
CA ALA A 148 -10.96 -20.58 -9.96
C ALA A 148 -11.19 -19.06 -9.88
N THR A 149 -12.39 -18.63 -9.51
CA THR A 149 -12.73 -17.24 -9.21
C THR A 149 -13.31 -17.18 -7.82
N GLU A 150 -12.61 -16.51 -6.91
CA GLU A 150 -12.89 -16.55 -5.47
C GLU A 150 -13.03 -15.15 -4.89
N HIS A 151 -13.77 -15.04 -3.79
CA HIS A 151 -13.98 -13.80 -3.04
C HIS A 151 -13.78 -14.06 -1.55
N ALA A 152 -13.20 -13.08 -0.86
CA ALA A 152 -13.08 -13.08 0.58
C ALA A 152 -13.23 -11.67 1.15
N THR A 153 -13.72 -11.58 2.39
CA THR A 153 -13.73 -10.34 3.18
C THR A 153 -13.00 -10.59 4.50
N ILE A 154 -12.12 -9.68 4.88
CA ILE A 154 -11.46 -9.66 6.18
C ILE A 154 -11.85 -8.37 6.89
N ARG A 155 -12.37 -8.49 8.11
CA ARG A 155 -12.65 -7.33 8.96
C ARG A 155 -11.76 -7.38 10.17
N VAL A 156 -10.96 -6.34 10.37
CA VAL A 156 -10.22 -6.14 11.61
C VAL A 156 -11.06 -5.18 12.45
N ASN A 157 -11.48 -5.63 13.62
CA ASN A 157 -12.30 -4.84 14.53
C ASN A 157 -11.44 -4.26 15.65
N GLY A 158 -11.47 -2.95 15.81
CA GLY A 158 -10.78 -2.24 16.88
C GLY A 158 -11.43 -2.51 18.24
N ILE A 159 -10.74 -3.24 19.11
CA ILE A 159 -11.08 -3.35 20.53
C ILE A 159 -10.31 -2.30 21.33
N ASP A 160 -11.02 -1.50 22.13
CA ASP A 160 -10.44 -0.44 22.95
C ASP A 160 -9.32 -0.95 23.86
N GLY A 161 -8.20 -0.21 23.90
CA GLY A 161 -7.01 -0.55 24.65
C GLY A 161 -6.25 -1.78 24.13
N LYS A 162 -6.51 -2.24 22.90
CA LYS A 162 -5.87 -3.44 22.32
C LYS A 162 -5.20 -3.17 20.98
N ALA A 163 -4.34 -4.10 20.58
CA ALA A 163 -3.78 -4.20 19.24
C ALA A 163 -4.48 -5.31 18.45
N ASN A 164 -5.02 -4.97 17.28
CA ASN A 164 -5.85 -5.85 16.46
C ASN A 164 -5.21 -5.93 15.06
N VAL A 165 -4.56 -7.05 14.74
CA VAL A 165 -3.83 -7.18 13.48
C VAL A 165 -4.26 -8.45 12.76
N ALA A 166 -4.52 -8.34 11.47
CA ALA A 166 -4.65 -9.49 10.58
C ALA A 166 -3.32 -9.72 9.85
N CYS A 167 -2.81 -10.95 9.92
CA CYS A 167 -1.74 -11.40 9.02
C CYS A 167 -2.36 -12.31 7.97
N VAL A 168 -2.15 -12.00 6.69
CA VAL A 168 -2.85 -12.66 5.58
C VAL A 168 -1.85 -13.07 4.52
N ASP A 169 -1.91 -14.31 4.09
CA ASP A 169 -1.20 -14.78 2.92
C ASP A 169 -2.21 -15.11 1.83
N ILE A 170 -1.96 -14.62 0.62
CA ILE A 170 -2.80 -14.85 -0.55
C ILE A 170 -1.96 -15.51 -1.63
N VAL A 171 -2.43 -16.64 -2.14
CA VAL A 171 -1.81 -17.36 -3.26
C VAL A 171 -2.85 -17.54 -4.35
N ALA A 172 -2.78 -16.69 -5.36
CA ALA A 172 -3.57 -16.85 -6.56
C ALA A 172 -2.86 -17.81 -7.52
N ALA A 173 -3.38 -19.02 -7.66
CA ALA A 173 -2.87 -20.01 -8.60
C ALA A 173 -3.00 -19.55 -10.06
N GLU A 174 -2.36 -20.28 -10.96
CA GLU A 174 -2.36 -19.97 -12.39
C GLU A 174 -3.78 -19.80 -12.95
N ASN A 175 -3.98 -18.76 -13.77
CA ASN A 175 -5.27 -18.46 -14.42
C ASN A 175 -6.44 -18.22 -13.45
N SER A 176 -6.19 -18.05 -12.14
CA SER A 176 -7.24 -17.82 -11.15
C SER A 176 -7.52 -16.33 -10.95
N THR A 177 -8.65 -16.01 -10.33
CA THR A 177 -8.99 -14.67 -9.87
C THR A 177 -9.35 -14.71 -8.39
N ILE A 178 -8.81 -13.81 -7.59
CA ILE A 178 -9.27 -13.59 -6.21
C ILE A 178 -9.55 -12.12 -5.99
N THR A 179 -10.66 -11.83 -5.31
CA THR A 179 -11.00 -10.49 -4.82
C THR A 179 -11.08 -10.51 -3.30
N LEU A 180 -10.22 -9.74 -2.64
CA LEU A 180 -10.19 -9.57 -1.20
C LEU A 180 -10.64 -8.16 -0.82
N ASN A 181 -11.64 -8.06 0.04
CA ASN A 181 -12.00 -6.81 0.71
C ASN A 181 -11.44 -6.83 2.14
N VAL A 182 -10.75 -5.78 2.57
CA VAL A 182 -10.29 -5.60 3.94
C VAL A 182 -10.91 -4.34 4.53
N ALA A 183 -11.52 -4.47 5.71
CA ALA A 183 -12.08 -3.33 6.43
C ALA A 183 -11.43 -3.18 7.80
N PHE A 184 -10.93 -1.99 8.08
CA PHE A 184 -10.53 -1.57 9.43
C PHE A 184 -11.64 -0.73 10.03
N ASP A 185 -12.26 -1.24 11.08
CA ASP A 185 -13.38 -0.56 11.72
C ASP A 185 -13.31 -0.65 13.24
N SER A 186 -13.86 0.35 13.92
CA SER A 186 -14.04 0.36 15.37
C SER A 186 -15.44 0.86 15.68
N SER A 187 -16.39 -0.06 15.78
CA SER A 187 -17.82 0.27 15.96
C SER A 187 -18.09 1.11 17.20
N ASP A 188 -17.29 0.93 18.24
CA ASP A 188 -17.33 1.71 19.48
C ASP A 188 -16.18 2.72 19.54
N ALA A 189 -16.43 3.85 20.22
CA ALA A 189 -15.37 4.79 20.54
C ALA A 189 -14.29 4.11 21.38
N GLY A 190 -13.03 4.26 20.97
CA GLY A 190 -11.89 3.63 21.62
C GLY A 190 -10.58 4.08 21.02
N ALA A 191 -9.49 3.59 21.61
CA ALA A 191 -8.13 3.84 21.16
C ALA A 191 -7.35 2.53 21.11
N GLY A 192 -6.36 2.45 20.22
CA GLY A 192 -5.54 1.27 20.09
C GLY A 192 -4.80 1.21 18.77
N VAL A 193 -4.35 0.00 18.44
CA VAL A 193 -3.70 -0.28 17.16
C VAL A 193 -4.59 -1.19 16.33
N ILE A 194 -4.66 -0.89 15.05
CA ILE A 194 -5.24 -1.77 14.06
C ILE A 194 -4.31 -1.92 12.87
N GLY A 195 -4.26 -3.11 12.26
CA GLY A 195 -3.39 -3.28 11.13
C GLY A 195 -3.57 -4.54 10.30
N LEU A 196 -2.86 -4.55 9.18
CA LEU A 196 -2.79 -5.62 8.20
C LEU A 196 -1.34 -5.84 7.82
N TYR A 197 -0.92 -7.10 7.82
CA TYR A 197 0.27 -7.54 7.13
C TYR A 197 -0.13 -8.57 6.08
N ALA A 198 -0.08 -8.19 4.80
CA ALA A 198 -0.49 -9.03 3.69
C ALA A 198 0.70 -9.45 2.82
N ARG A 199 0.82 -10.76 2.55
CA ARG A 199 1.75 -11.32 1.57
C ARG A 199 0.97 -11.92 0.42
N VAL A 200 1.17 -11.41 -0.79
CA VAL A 200 0.36 -11.77 -1.95
C VAL A 200 1.23 -12.30 -3.07
N PHE A 201 0.94 -13.51 -3.52
CA PHE A 201 1.56 -14.15 -4.67
C PHE A 201 0.54 -14.32 -5.79
N ALA A 202 0.78 -13.66 -6.93
CA ALA A 202 -0.04 -13.78 -8.12
C ALA A 202 0.68 -14.66 -9.15
N GLY A 203 0.21 -15.91 -9.31
CA GLY A 203 0.72 -16.85 -10.30
C GLY A 203 0.47 -16.40 -11.75
N LYS A 204 0.96 -17.17 -12.73
CA LYS A 204 0.88 -16.75 -14.14
C LYS A 204 -0.58 -16.56 -14.56
N ASN A 205 -0.85 -15.50 -15.31
CA ASN A 205 -2.19 -15.11 -15.75
C ASN A 205 -3.22 -14.90 -14.61
N ALA A 206 -2.79 -14.87 -13.34
CA ALA A 206 -3.71 -14.67 -12.22
C ALA A 206 -4.18 -13.22 -12.13
N ARG A 207 -5.35 -13.00 -11.56
CA ARG A 207 -5.89 -11.68 -11.25
C ARG A 207 -6.12 -11.56 -9.75
N VAL A 208 -5.50 -10.55 -9.14
CA VAL A 208 -5.66 -10.30 -7.70
C VAL A 208 -6.20 -8.90 -7.53
N ASN A 209 -7.38 -8.79 -6.91
CA ASN A 209 -7.98 -7.52 -6.55
C ASN A 209 -7.99 -7.41 -5.02
N VAL A 210 -7.38 -6.39 -4.45
CA VAL A 210 -7.39 -6.12 -3.00
C VAL A 210 -7.96 -4.72 -2.79
N ALA A 211 -9.03 -4.61 -2.00
CA ALA A 211 -9.60 -3.32 -1.64
C ALA A 211 -9.57 -3.16 -0.13
N THR A 212 -8.87 -2.14 0.37
CA THR A 212 -8.81 -1.83 1.80
C THR A 212 -9.55 -0.55 2.11
N ILE A 213 -10.30 -0.52 3.21
CA ILE A 213 -10.98 0.69 3.67
C ILE A 213 -10.79 0.89 5.18
N HIS A 214 -10.40 2.10 5.56
CA HIS A 214 -10.15 2.49 6.95
C HIS A 214 -11.19 3.50 7.41
N THR A 215 -12.09 3.09 8.32
CA THR A 215 -13.19 3.92 8.85
C THR A 215 -13.05 4.18 10.36
N LEU A 216 -11.81 4.35 10.82
CA LEU A 216 -11.48 4.44 12.25
C LEU A 216 -11.65 5.86 12.79
N GLY A 217 -11.97 5.99 14.08
CA GLY A 217 -11.95 7.29 14.76
C GLY A 217 -10.53 7.83 15.02
N GLN A 218 -10.43 9.11 15.43
CA GLN A 218 -9.15 9.83 15.57
C GLN A 218 -8.19 9.30 16.64
N SER A 219 -8.63 8.41 17.54
CA SER A 219 -7.79 7.87 18.61
C SER A 219 -7.06 6.57 18.23
N TRP A 220 -7.20 6.13 16.97
CA TRP A 220 -6.57 4.90 16.47
C TRP A 220 -5.25 5.17 15.73
N LEU A 221 -4.30 4.25 15.90
CA LEU A 221 -3.12 4.09 15.06
C LEU A 221 -3.37 2.94 14.07
N ALA A 222 -3.35 3.24 12.77
CA ALA A 222 -3.47 2.26 11.70
C ALA A 222 -2.12 1.99 11.05
N LEU A 223 -1.76 0.72 10.91
CA LEU A 223 -0.56 0.22 10.24
C LEU A 223 -0.97 -0.80 9.17
N ASP A 224 -0.77 -0.46 7.90
CA ASP A 224 -1.23 -1.28 6.77
C ASP A 224 -0.03 -1.58 5.87
N GLY A 225 0.38 -2.85 5.78
CA GLY A 225 1.56 -3.28 5.03
C GLY A 225 1.22 -4.41 4.09
N GLU A 226 1.36 -4.17 2.78
CA GLU A 226 1.05 -5.15 1.75
C GLU A 226 2.23 -5.39 0.80
N GLY A 227 2.60 -6.66 0.61
CA GLY A 227 3.65 -7.06 -0.32
C GLY A 227 3.11 -7.98 -1.42
N TYR A 228 3.46 -7.70 -2.67
CA TYR A 228 2.95 -8.40 -3.84
C TYR A 228 4.08 -8.93 -4.74
N ILE A 229 3.92 -10.16 -5.23
CA ILE A 229 4.77 -10.76 -6.26
C ILE A 229 3.90 -11.12 -7.46
N ALA A 230 4.23 -10.61 -8.64
CA ALA A 230 3.50 -10.87 -9.87
C ALA A 230 4.31 -11.73 -10.85
N CYS A 231 3.81 -12.92 -11.18
CA CYS A 231 4.34 -13.77 -12.24
C CYS A 231 3.89 -13.31 -13.64
N GLU A 232 4.30 -14.03 -14.67
CA GLU A 232 4.05 -13.68 -16.08
C GLU A 232 2.56 -13.47 -16.36
N ASP A 233 2.22 -12.38 -17.05
CA ASP A 233 0.84 -11.97 -17.39
C ASP A 233 -0.12 -11.80 -16.18
N ALA A 234 0.39 -11.79 -14.94
CA ALA A 234 -0.43 -11.56 -13.75
C ALA A 234 -0.89 -10.10 -13.68
N ARG A 235 -2.09 -9.88 -13.15
CA ARG A 235 -2.69 -8.54 -12.99
C ARG A 235 -3.08 -8.30 -11.54
N ILE A 236 -2.58 -7.21 -10.99
CA ILE A 236 -2.83 -6.81 -9.61
C ILE A 236 -3.59 -5.49 -9.63
N GLN A 237 -4.71 -5.43 -8.94
CA GLN A 237 -5.46 -4.22 -8.69
C GLN A 237 -5.56 -4.00 -7.18
N VAL A 238 -5.13 -2.84 -6.70
CA VAL A 238 -5.23 -2.46 -5.30
C VAL A 238 -6.00 -1.15 -5.19
N ASP A 239 -7.04 -1.13 -4.35
CA ASP A 239 -7.85 0.05 -4.09
C ASP A 239 -7.82 0.38 -2.58
N HIS A 240 -6.99 1.34 -2.18
CA HIS A 240 -6.90 1.85 -0.81
C HIS A 240 -7.85 3.02 -0.58
N ARG A 241 -8.72 2.93 0.44
CA ARG A 241 -9.61 4.01 0.90
C ARG A 241 -9.28 4.36 2.36
N VAL A 242 -8.37 5.31 2.56
CA VAL A 242 -7.89 5.68 3.90
C VAL A 242 -8.60 6.94 4.38
N LEU A 243 -9.72 6.75 5.08
CA LEU A 243 -10.65 7.83 5.42
C LEU A 243 -10.53 8.31 6.86
N GLY A 244 -10.14 7.42 7.79
CA GLY A 244 -10.04 7.71 9.22
C GLY A 244 -8.69 7.32 9.85
N ALA A 245 -8.72 7.16 11.17
CA ALA A 245 -7.59 7.05 12.10
C ALA A 245 -6.90 8.39 12.41
N GLY A 246 -6.40 8.54 13.64
CA GLY A 246 -5.57 9.70 14.00
C GLY A 246 -4.25 9.69 13.25
N GLN A 247 -3.66 8.51 13.11
CA GLN A 247 -2.44 8.30 12.32
C GLN A 247 -2.61 7.02 11.52
N SER A 248 -2.41 7.10 10.21
CA SER A 248 -2.41 5.95 9.32
C SER A 248 -1.11 5.91 8.52
N TYR A 249 -0.46 4.75 8.54
CA TYR A 249 0.76 4.45 7.80
C TYR A 249 0.48 3.26 6.89
N THR A 250 0.50 3.51 5.58
CA THR A 250 0.22 2.51 4.56
C THR A 250 1.44 2.30 3.68
N GLY A 251 1.98 1.08 3.73
CA GLY A 251 3.03 0.58 2.87
C GLY A 251 2.47 -0.40 1.85
N LEU A 252 2.87 -0.25 0.59
CA LEU A 252 2.63 -1.25 -0.44
C LEU A 252 3.89 -1.43 -1.28
N ALA A 253 4.33 -2.67 -1.44
CA ALA A 253 5.37 -3.03 -2.41
C ALA A 253 4.86 -4.05 -3.42
N CYS A 254 5.10 -3.82 -4.70
CA CYS A 254 4.75 -4.75 -5.77
C CYS A 254 5.98 -5.08 -6.63
N ASP A 255 6.36 -6.35 -6.67
CA ASP A 255 7.47 -6.87 -7.46
C ASP A 255 6.92 -7.54 -8.74
N LEU A 256 6.97 -6.80 -9.85
CA LEU A 256 6.55 -7.23 -11.18
C LEU A 256 7.65 -8.08 -11.82
N ARG A 257 7.75 -9.33 -11.35
CA ARG A 257 8.79 -10.30 -11.71
C ARG A 257 8.60 -10.88 -13.10
N GLY A 258 7.36 -11.23 -13.45
CA GLY A 258 7.05 -11.87 -14.71
C GLY A 258 6.85 -10.87 -15.84
N ASP A 259 7.23 -11.27 -17.05
CA ASP A 259 6.98 -10.50 -18.26
C ASP A 259 5.48 -10.18 -18.40
N ARG A 260 5.16 -8.96 -18.86
CA ARG A 260 3.79 -8.47 -19.10
C ARG A 260 2.87 -8.47 -17.89
N SER A 261 3.43 -8.59 -16.67
CA SER A 261 2.66 -8.39 -15.44
C SER A 261 2.31 -6.90 -15.26
N ASP A 262 1.17 -6.67 -14.61
CA ASP A 262 0.55 -5.37 -14.48
C ASP A 262 0.11 -5.09 -13.04
N ALA A 263 0.28 -3.85 -12.60
CA ALA A 263 -0.18 -3.38 -11.29
C ALA A 263 -0.89 -2.01 -11.39
N THR A 264 -2.15 -1.96 -10.98
CA THR A 264 -2.90 -0.71 -10.81
C THR A 264 -3.20 -0.48 -9.34
N ILE A 265 -2.68 0.62 -8.77
CA ILE A 265 -2.89 1.00 -7.38
C ILE A 265 -3.69 2.31 -7.36
N ARG A 266 -4.90 2.30 -6.83
CA ARG A 266 -5.71 3.49 -6.61
C ARG A 266 -5.78 3.81 -5.13
N THR A 267 -5.50 5.05 -4.77
CA THR A 267 -5.62 5.52 -3.40
C THR A 267 -6.63 6.66 -3.36
N ARG A 268 -7.61 6.52 -2.48
CA ARG A 268 -8.53 7.58 -2.07
C ARG A 268 -8.28 7.86 -0.60
N TYR A 269 -8.10 9.12 -0.25
CA TYR A 269 -7.84 9.48 1.15
C TYR A 269 -8.52 10.77 1.57
N LEU A 270 -8.85 10.81 2.85
CA LEU A 270 -9.33 11.99 3.56
C LEU A 270 -8.41 12.22 4.77
N GLY A 271 -7.98 13.46 4.95
CA GLY A 271 -7.39 13.94 6.20
C GLY A 271 -8.22 15.07 6.79
N HIS A 272 -8.55 14.99 8.07
CA HIS A 272 -9.30 16.02 8.79
C HIS A 272 -8.74 16.25 10.20
N GLY A 273 -8.98 17.41 10.81
CA GLY A 273 -8.46 17.72 12.15
C GLY A 273 -6.93 17.69 12.19
N ASP A 274 -6.34 17.08 13.22
CA ASP A 274 -4.88 16.87 13.35
C ASP A 274 -4.42 15.51 12.81
N GLU A 275 -5.23 14.85 11.98
CA GLU A 275 -4.93 13.52 11.45
C GLU A 275 -3.69 13.50 10.55
N ARG A 276 -3.01 12.35 10.57
CA ARG A 276 -1.86 12.06 9.72
C ARG A 276 -2.15 10.89 8.77
N ARG A 277 -1.79 11.10 7.51
CA ARG A 277 -1.74 10.06 6.47
C ARG A 277 -0.33 9.96 5.95
N ASP A 278 0.22 8.76 5.92
CA ASP A 278 1.59 8.53 5.49
C ASP A 278 1.60 7.29 4.59
N PHE A 279 1.94 7.48 3.32
CA PHE A 279 1.92 6.44 2.30
C PHE A 279 3.32 6.20 1.76
N ASN A 280 3.66 4.94 1.51
CA ASN A 280 4.85 4.53 0.78
C ASN A 280 4.53 3.40 -0.19
N TYR A 281 4.56 3.71 -1.48
CA TYR A 281 4.28 2.76 -2.55
C TYR A 281 5.54 2.54 -3.39
N ILE A 282 5.92 1.28 -3.54
CA ILE A 282 7.09 0.86 -4.30
C ILE A 282 6.65 -0.15 -5.35
N VAL A 283 6.79 0.16 -6.63
CA VAL A 283 6.55 -0.80 -7.71
C VAL A 283 7.86 -1.04 -8.43
N ARG A 284 8.35 -2.29 -8.38
CA ARG A 284 9.58 -2.72 -9.03
C ARG A 284 9.27 -3.49 -10.29
N HIS A 285 9.76 -2.99 -11.42
CA HIS A 285 9.66 -3.62 -12.73
C HIS A 285 10.91 -4.46 -12.97
N ARG A 286 10.78 -5.79 -12.97
CA ARG A 286 11.88 -6.72 -13.29
C ARG A 286 11.63 -7.47 -14.59
N GLY A 287 10.37 -7.86 -14.83
CA GLY A 287 9.94 -8.48 -16.07
C GLY A 287 9.86 -7.47 -17.22
N LYS A 288 9.94 -7.97 -18.46
CA LYS A 288 9.80 -7.17 -19.68
C LYS A 288 8.37 -6.74 -19.91
N LYS A 289 8.18 -5.55 -20.47
CA LYS A 289 6.85 -5.02 -20.83
C LYS A 289 5.85 -5.02 -19.67
N THR A 290 6.35 -4.86 -18.46
CA THR A 290 5.53 -4.74 -17.26
C THR A 290 4.94 -3.35 -17.18
N THR A 291 3.73 -3.21 -16.66
CA THR A 291 3.03 -1.92 -16.58
C THR A 291 2.62 -1.61 -15.16
N CYS A 292 2.72 -0.35 -14.76
CA CYS A 292 2.09 0.10 -13.51
C CYS A 292 1.41 1.46 -13.63
N ASN A 293 0.35 1.63 -12.84
CA ASN A 293 -0.38 2.89 -12.71
C ASN A 293 -0.72 3.14 -11.23
N LEU A 294 -0.11 4.17 -10.66
CA LEU A 294 -0.38 4.65 -9.30
C LEU A 294 -1.26 5.89 -9.40
N ASP A 295 -2.48 5.82 -8.86
CA ASP A 295 -3.48 6.89 -8.94
C ASP A 295 -3.96 7.31 -7.55
N ALA A 296 -3.39 8.41 -7.03
CA ALA A 296 -3.79 8.98 -5.75
C ALA A 296 -4.76 10.17 -5.95
N ASN A 297 -5.85 10.17 -5.19
CA ASN A 297 -6.77 11.29 -5.11
C ASN A 297 -7.21 11.51 -3.67
N GLY A 298 -7.17 12.74 -3.18
CA GLY A 298 -7.65 12.98 -1.83
C GLY A 298 -7.90 14.43 -1.46
N VAL A 299 -8.51 14.59 -0.29
CA VAL A 299 -8.89 15.87 0.30
C VAL A 299 -8.19 16.00 1.65
N LEU A 300 -7.55 17.14 1.87
CA LEU A 300 -6.99 17.51 3.17
C LEU A 300 -7.73 18.72 3.69
N ALA A 301 -8.25 18.62 4.91
CA ALA A 301 -8.99 19.68 5.58
C ALA A 301 -8.40 19.99 6.96
N ASP A 302 -8.74 21.15 7.50
CA ASP A 302 -8.26 21.69 8.77
C ASP A 302 -6.72 21.65 8.92
N ARG A 303 -6.17 20.92 9.89
CA ARG A 303 -4.74 20.88 10.22
C ARG A 303 -4.06 19.58 9.80
N SER A 304 -4.73 18.82 8.94
CA SER A 304 -4.32 17.47 8.58
C SER A 304 -3.00 17.46 7.79
N ARG A 305 -2.30 16.34 7.90
CA ARG A 305 -0.96 16.16 7.33
C ARG A 305 -0.91 14.92 6.47
N LYS A 306 -0.37 15.06 5.26
CA LYS A 306 -0.15 13.94 4.36
C LYS A 306 1.28 13.89 3.85
N VAL A 307 1.83 12.68 3.81
CA VAL A 307 3.05 12.36 3.05
C VAL A 307 2.74 11.21 2.10
N LEU A 308 2.99 11.37 0.81
CA LEU A 308 2.92 10.29 -0.19
C LEU A 308 4.29 10.11 -0.82
N ARG A 309 4.86 8.93 -0.69
CA ARG A 309 6.07 8.50 -1.39
C ARG A 309 5.65 7.49 -2.45
N GLY A 310 5.92 7.79 -3.71
CA GLY A 310 5.71 6.89 -4.84
C GLY A 310 7.07 6.57 -5.44
N THR A 311 7.41 5.29 -5.54
CA THR A 311 8.66 4.82 -6.16
C THR A 311 8.32 3.88 -7.29
N ILE A 312 8.66 4.28 -8.52
CA ILE A 312 8.67 3.42 -9.70
C ILE A 312 10.14 3.06 -9.95
N ASP A 313 10.46 1.79 -9.81
CA ASP A 313 11.82 1.27 -9.93
C ASP A 313 11.91 0.38 -11.18
N LEU A 314 12.49 0.94 -12.24
CA LEU A 314 12.68 0.33 -13.55
C LEU A 314 14.08 -0.28 -13.60
N VAL A 315 14.21 -1.52 -13.10
CA VAL A 315 15.52 -2.16 -12.95
C VAL A 315 16.07 -2.67 -14.28
N HIS A 316 17.36 -2.91 -14.35
CA HIS A 316 17.98 -3.46 -15.54
C HIS A 316 17.29 -4.74 -16.05
N GLY A 317 17.11 -4.84 -17.36
CA GLY A 317 16.48 -6.00 -18.02
C GLY A 317 14.97 -5.93 -18.17
N CYS A 318 14.29 -4.95 -17.54
CA CYS A 318 12.83 -4.76 -17.63
C CYS A 318 12.36 -4.13 -18.96
N LYS A 319 13.05 -4.45 -20.05
CA LYS A 319 12.85 -3.85 -21.37
C LYS A 319 11.38 -3.72 -21.79
N GLY A 320 11.00 -2.52 -22.21
CA GLY A 320 9.67 -2.11 -22.60
C GLY A 320 8.70 -1.87 -21.43
N ALA A 321 9.19 -1.84 -20.19
CA ALA A 321 8.34 -1.53 -19.03
C ALA A 321 7.90 -0.06 -19.02
N GLU A 322 6.68 0.16 -18.52
CA GLU A 322 6.08 1.48 -18.41
C GLU A 322 5.48 1.69 -17.02
N GLY A 323 5.83 2.79 -16.36
CA GLY A 323 5.26 3.16 -15.07
C GLY A 323 4.66 4.56 -15.11
N THR A 324 3.48 4.74 -14.53
CA THR A 324 2.83 6.04 -14.39
C THR A 324 2.40 6.29 -12.95
N GLU A 325 2.72 7.48 -12.43
CA GLU A 325 2.24 7.95 -11.13
C GLU A 325 1.47 9.26 -11.30
N ARG A 326 0.26 9.33 -10.76
CA ARG A 326 -0.59 10.51 -10.76
C ARG A 326 -1.16 10.78 -9.40
N GLU A 327 -1.08 12.03 -8.98
CA GLU A 327 -1.79 12.51 -7.80
C GLU A 327 -2.67 13.73 -8.11
N THR A 328 -3.85 13.79 -7.48
CA THR A 328 -4.68 14.99 -7.36
C THR A 328 -5.07 15.23 -5.91
N VAL A 329 -4.65 16.37 -5.36
CA VAL A 329 -4.94 16.74 -3.96
C VAL A 329 -5.70 18.05 -3.91
N LEU A 330 -6.84 18.04 -3.23
CA LEU A 330 -7.54 19.25 -2.83
C LEU A 330 -7.12 19.64 -1.40
N LEU A 331 -6.57 20.83 -1.27
CA LEU A 331 -6.24 21.48 -0.02
C LEU A 331 -7.43 22.37 0.36
N ALA A 332 -8.27 21.89 1.26
CA ALA A 332 -9.50 22.56 1.66
C ALA A 332 -9.24 23.72 2.64
N ASP A 333 -8.19 23.63 3.47
CA ASP A 333 -7.80 24.65 4.45
C ASP A 333 -6.32 25.06 4.23
N GLU A 334 -5.94 26.29 4.57
CA GLU A 334 -4.58 26.81 4.49
C GLU A 334 -3.62 26.19 5.53
N LYS A 335 -4.14 25.60 6.60
CA LYS A 335 -3.39 24.96 7.69
C LYS A 335 -2.87 23.56 7.36
N VAL A 336 -3.31 22.96 6.25
CA VAL A 336 -2.93 21.60 5.86
C VAL A 336 -1.45 21.51 5.46
N VAL A 337 -0.87 20.33 5.63
CA VAL A 337 0.48 20.04 5.13
C VAL A 337 0.42 18.87 4.17
N ASN A 338 0.67 19.13 2.89
CA ASN A 338 0.83 18.10 1.87
C ASN A 338 2.31 17.96 1.47
N LYS A 339 2.82 16.73 1.51
CA LYS A 339 4.11 16.35 0.93
C LYS A 339 3.88 15.20 -0.05
N THR A 340 4.36 15.37 -1.28
CA THR A 340 4.26 14.38 -2.35
C THR A 340 5.64 14.21 -2.95
N ILE A 341 6.16 12.98 -2.91
CA ILE A 341 7.53 12.64 -3.26
C ILE A 341 7.50 11.51 -4.29
N PRO A 342 7.24 11.83 -5.57
CA PRO A 342 7.37 10.87 -6.65
C PRO A 342 8.87 10.63 -6.93
N THR A 343 9.24 9.38 -7.12
CA THR A 343 10.62 8.96 -7.43
C THR A 343 10.58 7.91 -8.52
N ILE A 344 11.28 8.19 -9.61
CA ILE A 344 11.49 7.21 -10.69
C ILE A 344 12.98 6.87 -10.68
N LEU A 345 13.29 5.60 -10.45
CA LEU A 345 14.63 5.04 -10.56
C LEU A 345 14.68 4.29 -11.89
N CYS A 346 15.59 4.66 -12.78
CA CYS A 346 15.74 4.04 -14.09
C CYS A 346 17.15 3.49 -14.26
N ASP A 347 17.25 2.17 -14.43
CA ASP A 347 18.49 1.45 -14.74
C ASP A 347 18.40 0.64 -16.05
N GLU A 348 17.26 0.71 -16.74
CA GLU A 348 17.05 0.20 -18.09
C GLU A 348 16.82 1.37 -19.07
N ASP A 349 17.35 1.25 -20.29
CA ASP A 349 17.30 2.31 -21.30
C ASP A 349 15.96 2.34 -22.05
N ASP A 350 15.41 1.15 -22.38
CA ASP A 350 14.17 1.01 -23.14
C ASP A 350 12.96 0.89 -22.20
N VAL A 351 12.63 1.99 -21.51
CA VAL A 351 11.50 2.09 -20.57
C VAL A 351 10.85 3.47 -20.63
N ALA A 352 9.64 3.59 -20.08
CA ALA A 352 8.97 4.88 -19.89
C ALA A 352 8.50 5.05 -18.45
N GLY A 353 8.90 6.15 -17.82
CA GLY A 353 8.42 6.57 -16.51
C GLY A 353 7.73 7.93 -16.60
N ASN A 354 6.48 8.02 -16.12
CA ASN A 354 5.74 9.28 -16.04
C ASN A 354 5.31 9.54 -14.60
N HIS A 355 5.44 10.77 -14.14
CA HIS A 355 4.85 11.18 -12.87
C HIS A 355 4.20 12.56 -12.97
N GLY A 356 3.15 12.80 -12.19
CA GLY A 356 2.47 14.09 -12.15
C GLY A 356 1.63 14.29 -10.90
N ALA A 357 1.82 15.42 -10.22
CA ALA A 357 1.03 15.80 -9.06
C ALA A 357 0.30 17.12 -9.32
N THR A 358 -1.03 17.12 -9.14
CA THR A 358 -1.87 18.31 -9.18
C THR A 358 -2.29 18.65 -7.76
N ILE A 359 -1.68 19.69 -7.19
CA ILE A 359 -1.96 20.16 -5.83
C ILE A 359 -2.66 21.51 -5.95
N GLY A 360 -3.89 21.60 -5.45
CA GLY A 360 -4.72 22.78 -5.63
C GLY A 360 -5.53 23.15 -4.39
N HIS A 361 -5.76 24.43 -4.23
CA HIS A 361 -6.73 24.97 -3.27
C HIS A 361 -8.01 25.35 -4.01
N VAL A 362 -9.11 25.47 -3.26
CA VAL A 362 -10.30 26.16 -3.76
C VAL A 362 -9.92 27.60 -4.08
N ARG A 363 -10.19 28.08 -5.30
CA ARG A 363 -9.81 29.44 -5.67
C ARG A 363 -10.60 30.45 -4.84
N PRO A 364 -10.01 31.58 -4.40
CA PRO A 364 -10.72 32.59 -3.62
C PRO A 364 -12.02 33.07 -4.28
N GLU A 365 -12.05 33.17 -5.62
CA GLU A 365 -13.25 33.54 -6.38
C GLU A 365 -14.38 32.50 -6.26
N GLN A 366 -14.03 31.21 -6.29
CA GLN A 366 -14.99 30.11 -6.09
C GLN A 366 -15.50 30.09 -4.66
N MET A 367 -14.61 30.30 -3.69
CA MET A 367 -14.98 30.40 -2.27
C MET A 367 -15.91 31.60 -2.03
N ASN A 368 -15.55 32.79 -2.54
CA ASN A 368 -16.40 33.98 -2.45
C ASN A 368 -17.77 33.75 -3.09
N TYR A 369 -17.83 33.06 -4.23
CA TYR A 369 -19.11 32.70 -4.85
C TYR A 369 -19.98 31.85 -3.91
N LEU A 370 -19.41 30.79 -3.30
CA LEU A 370 -20.13 29.96 -2.32
C LEU A 370 -20.60 30.77 -1.11
N MET A 371 -19.75 31.66 -0.58
CA MET A 371 -20.08 32.54 0.53
C MET A 371 -21.21 33.51 0.20
N THR A 372 -21.29 34.05 -1.03
CA THR A 372 -22.42 34.89 -1.45
C THR A 372 -23.75 34.13 -1.51
N ARG A 373 -23.71 32.78 -1.56
CA ARG A 373 -24.89 31.91 -1.49
C ARG A 373 -25.19 31.42 -0.07
N GLY A 374 -24.52 31.98 0.94
CA GLY A 374 -24.75 31.64 2.35
C GLY A 374 -24.00 30.41 2.83
N ILE A 375 -23.12 29.82 2.01
CA ILE A 375 -22.27 28.69 2.40
C ILE A 375 -21.00 29.28 3.03
N SER A 376 -20.84 29.11 4.35
CA SER A 376 -19.60 29.55 5.01
C SER A 376 -18.39 28.79 4.44
N GLN A 377 -17.20 29.36 4.59
CA GLN A 377 -15.96 28.67 4.21
C GLN A 377 -15.86 27.28 4.84
N GLU A 378 -16.13 27.17 6.15
CA GLU A 378 -16.16 25.89 6.88
C GLU A 378 -17.17 24.90 6.28
N ALA A 379 -18.36 25.38 5.86
CA ALA A 379 -19.35 24.52 5.21
C ALA A 379 -18.90 24.06 3.81
N ALA A 380 -18.19 24.92 3.06
CA ALA A 380 -17.62 24.56 1.77
C ALA A 380 -16.50 23.52 1.92
N GLU A 381 -15.65 23.64 2.94
CA GLU A 381 -14.61 22.66 3.27
C GLU A 381 -15.20 21.29 3.61
N ARG A 382 -16.25 21.27 4.45
CA ARG A 382 -17.00 20.04 4.78
C ARG A 382 -17.64 19.38 3.56
N LEU A 383 -18.04 20.15 2.54
CA LEU A 383 -18.64 19.61 1.33
C LEU A 383 -17.66 18.71 0.54
N PHE A 384 -16.37 19.04 0.52
CA PHE A 384 -15.36 18.18 -0.13
C PHE A 384 -15.07 16.91 0.67
N ALA A 385 -15.04 17.03 1.99
CA ALA A 385 -14.95 15.88 2.89
C ALA A 385 -16.16 14.94 2.68
N ASN A 386 -17.37 15.51 2.59
CA ASN A 386 -18.60 14.78 2.34
C ASN A 386 -18.55 14.04 1.00
N ALA A 387 -18.16 14.70 -0.09
CA ALA A 387 -18.06 14.06 -1.41
C ALA A 387 -17.14 12.83 -1.40
N THR A 388 -16.03 12.89 -0.63
CA THR A 388 -15.12 11.74 -0.46
C THR A 388 -15.80 10.59 0.31
N LEU A 389 -16.54 10.90 1.37
CA LEU A 389 -17.27 9.90 2.17
C LEU A 389 -18.45 9.29 1.40
N GLU A 390 -19.18 10.09 0.62
CA GLU A 390 -20.25 9.61 -0.26
C GLU A 390 -19.71 8.69 -1.35
N GLU A 391 -18.59 9.01 -2.00
CA GLU A 391 -17.92 8.11 -2.96
C GLU A 391 -17.55 6.78 -2.29
N ALA A 392 -16.99 6.82 -1.08
CA ALA A 392 -16.64 5.61 -0.36
C ALA A 392 -17.87 4.77 0.01
N ALA A 393 -18.96 5.42 0.42
CA ALA A 393 -20.21 4.74 0.74
C ALA A 393 -20.88 4.13 -0.49
N ILE A 394 -20.83 4.78 -1.66
CA ILE A 394 -21.34 4.22 -2.92
C ILE A 394 -20.58 2.94 -3.30
N ASN A 395 -19.25 2.96 -3.12
CA ASN A 395 -18.38 1.85 -3.47
C ASN A 395 -18.16 0.85 -2.31
N ALA A 396 -18.91 0.96 -1.21
CA ALA A 396 -18.76 0.06 -0.08
C ALA A 396 -19.14 -1.39 -0.47
N PRO A 397 -18.30 -2.38 -0.14
CA PRO A 397 -18.50 -3.77 -0.55
C PRO A 397 -19.73 -4.42 0.09
N ASP A 398 -20.19 -3.92 1.23
CA ASP A 398 -21.36 -4.42 1.95
C ASP A 398 -22.02 -3.34 2.81
N ALA A 399 -23.15 -3.69 3.42
CA ALA A 399 -23.93 -2.80 4.27
C ALA A 399 -23.20 -2.37 5.55
N GLN A 400 -22.33 -3.22 6.10
CA GLN A 400 -21.59 -2.93 7.32
C GLN A 400 -20.53 -1.86 7.07
N VAL A 401 -19.72 -1.99 6.01
CA VAL A 401 -18.74 -0.96 5.63
C VAL A 401 -19.45 0.37 5.34
N ARG A 402 -20.61 0.32 4.67
CA ARG A 402 -21.41 1.53 4.41
C ARG A 402 -21.85 2.22 5.69
N ALA A 403 -22.27 1.44 6.70
CA ALA A 403 -22.61 1.95 8.02
C ALA A 403 -21.37 2.52 8.75
N SER A 404 -20.20 1.90 8.60
CA SER A 404 -18.94 2.40 9.16
C SER A 404 -18.52 3.74 8.57
N VAL A 405 -18.70 3.94 7.26
CA VAL A 405 -18.48 5.23 6.60
C VAL A 405 -19.44 6.29 7.14
N ALA A 406 -20.73 5.96 7.30
CA ALA A 406 -21.72 6.86 7.87
C ALA A 406 -21.38 7.25 9.32
N ARG A 407 -20.91 6.29 10.14
CA ARG A 407 -20.45 6.54 11.50
C ARG A 407 -19.27 7.51 11.53
N LEU A 408 -18.26 7.28 10.67
CA LEU A 408 -17.11 8.17 10.56
C LEU A 408 -17.54 9.59 10.13
N ALA A 409 -18.48 9.71 9.19
CA ALA A 409 -19.00 11.02 8.77
C ALA A 409 -19.63 11.80 9.93
N ALA A 410 -20.41 11.11 10.76
CA ALA A 410 -21.00 11.70 11.97
C ALA A 410 -19.93 12.14 12.99
N GLU A 411 -18.89 11.33 13.20
CA GLU A 411 -17.76 11.68 14.08
C GLU A 411 -16.99 12.91 13.59
N LEU A 412 -16.83 13.06 12.28
CA LEU A 412 -16.17 14.22 11.66
C LEU A 412 -17.09 15.46 11.55
N ASN A 413 -18.33 15.37 12.05
CA ASN A 413 -19.36 16.41 11.91
C ASN A 413 -19.54 16.86 10.44
N VAL A 414 -19.51 15.89 9.52
CA VAL A 414 -19.75 16.09 8.10
C VAL A 414 -21.20 15.72 7.80
N PRO A 415 -22.01 16.62 7.22
CA PRO A 415 -23.38 16.28 6.85
C PRO A 415 -23.35 15.19 5.80
N PHE A 416 -23.94 14.03 6.10
CA PHE A 416 -23.88 12.84 5.27
C PHE A 416 -25.25 12.17 5.21
N GLU A 417 -25.78 11.98 4.01
CA GLU A 417 -27.03 11.25 3.77
C GLU A 417 -26.69 9.96 3.00
N LEU A 418 -27.17 8.82 3.50
CA LEU A 418 -27.02 7.55 2.81
C LEU A 418 -27.90 7.55 1.55
N VAL A 419 -27.28 7.74 0.39
CA VAL A 419 -27.97 7.58 -0.89
C VAL A 419 -28.23 6.08 -1.14
N GLY A 420 -29.51 5.68 -1.21
CA GLY A 420 -29.92 4.33 -1.60
C GLY A 420 -30.40 3.39 -0.48
N THR A 421 -30.79 3.89 0.70
CA THR A 421 -31.67 3.12 1.59
C THR A 421 -33.09 3.20 1.04
N ASP A 422 -33.43 2.34 0.08
CA ASP A 422 -34.82 2.16 -0.31
C ASP A 422 -35.62 1.70 0.92
N GLU A 423 -36.49 2.58 1.40
CA GLU A 423 -37.69 2.23 2.18
C GLU A 423 -38.72 1.43 1.33
N GLU A 424 -38.33 0.85 0.18
CA GLU A 424 -39.19 0.03 -0.68
C GLU A 424 -39.06 -1.49 -0.47
N ALA A 425 -38.45 -1.94 0.63
CA ALA A 425 -38.53 -3.33 1.08
C ALA A 425 -39.38 -3.46 2.34
N MET A 426 -40.68 -3.13 2.22
CA MET A 426 -41.70 -3.49 3.22
C MET A 426 -42.88 -4.19 2.56
#